data_AF-A0A6P1BPP3-F1
#
_entry.id   AF-A0A6P1BPP3-F1
#
_cell.length_a   1.000
_cell.length_b   1.000
_cell.length_c   1.000
_cell.angle_alpha   90.00
_cell.angle_beta   90.00
_cell.angle_gamma   90.00
#
_symmetry.space_group_name_H-M   'P 1'
#
loop_
_entity.id
_entity.type
_entity.pdbx_description
1 polymer ?
#
loop_
_entity_poly.entity_id
_entity_poly.type
_entity_poly.pdbx_seq_one_letter_code
_entity_poly.pdbx_strand_id
1 'polypeptide(L)' 'MGMVMVKCPQTGHAISTGIKTDRESFRRSTVFFSRTPCPFCRADHAWFAGDAWVDEPSIRVRRRRSAGLPA' A
#
# COMPACT_ATOMS: atom_id res chain seq x y z
N MET A 1 -0.27 4.49 10.58
CA MET A 1 0.54 5.42 9.74
C MET A 1 1.52 4.61 8.91
N GLY A 2 1.09 4.24 7.71
CA GLY A 2 1.91 3.53 6.73
C GLY A 2 2.28 4.40 5.54
N MET A 3 2.95 3.77 4.58
CA MET A 3 3.35 4.39 3.32
C MET A 3 2.43 3.92 2.20
N VAL A 4 1.93 4.84 1.38
CA VAL A 4 1.15 4.48 0.20
C VAL A 4 2.09 3.88 -0.84
N MET A 5 1.80 2.64 -1.20
CA MET A 5 2.47 1.84 -2.19
C MET A 5 1.56 1.68 -3.40
N VAL A 6 2.13 1.68 -4.60
CA VAL A 6 1.41 1.47 -5.86
C VAL A 6 2.11 0.39 -6.68
N LYS A 7 1.37 -0.30 -7.53
CA LYS A 7 1.96 -1.28 -8.44
C LYS A 7 2.36 -0.60 -9.75
N CYS A 8 3.59 -0.81 -10.17
CA CYS A 8 4.04 -0.45 -11.51
C CYS A 8 3.27 -1.27 -12.55
N PRO A 9 2.55 -0.65 -13.51
CA PRO A 9 1.86 -1.40 -14.55
C PRO A 9 2.81 -2.05 -15.57
N GLN A 10 4.02 -1.49 -15.73
CA GLN A 10 5.02 -2.04 -16.67
C GLN A 10 5.82 -3.20 -16.09
N THR A 11 6.30 -3.07 -14.85
CA THR A 11 7.21 -4.05 -14.23
C THR A 11 6.52 -4.94 -13.21
N GLY A 12 5.34 -4.52 -12.70
CA GLY A 12 4.64 -5.21 -11.62
C GLY A 12 5.23 -4.97 -10.22
N HIS A 13 6.28 -4.14 -10.10
CA HIS A 13 6.94 -3.85 -8.82
C HIS A 13 6.13 -2.86 -7.96
N ALA A 14 6.21 -3.02 -6.64
CA ALA A 14 5.67 -2.06 -5.69
C ALA A 14 6.57 -0.82 -5.62
N ILE A 15 6.00 0.36 -5.81
CA ILE A 15 6.67 1.65 -5.76
C ILE A 15 6.13 2.43 -4.57
N SER A 16 7.04 2.95 -3.75
CA SER A 16 6.69 3.88 -2.67
C SER A 16 6.39 5.26 -3.24
N THR A 17 5.18 5.76 -2.99
CA THR A 17 4.76 7.10 -3.46
C THR A 17 5.31 8.25 -2.62
N GLY A 18 5.87 7.93 -1.44
CA GLY A 18 6.33 8.91 -0.45
C GLY A 18 5.22 9.47 0.44
N ILE A 19 3.96 9.20 0.12
CA ILE A 19 2.80 9.64 0.89
C ILE A 19 2.68 8.75 2.13
N LYS A 20 2.66 9.37 3.32
CA LYS A 20 2.41 8.68 4.59
C LYS A 20 0.98 8.95 5.04
N THR A 21 0.18 7.91 5.20
CA THR A 21 -1.20 8.04 5.67
C THR A 21 -1.67 6.74 6.34
N ASP A 22 -2.84 6.78 6.94
CA ASP A 22 -3.51 5.61 7.51
C ASP A 22 -4.43 4.97 6.47
N ARG A 23 -4.64 3.64 6.53
CA ARG A 23 -5.52 2.94 5.59
C ARG A 23 -6.95 3.48 5.63
N GLU A 24 -7.45 3.90 6.79
CA GLU A 24 -8.80 4.46 6.91
C GLU A 24 -8.90 5.82 6.23
N SER A 25 -7.93 6.71 6.47
CA SER A 25 -7.85 8.02 5.81
C SER A 25 -7.67 7.89 4.30
N PHE A 26 -6.86 6.92 3.86
CA PHE A 26 -6.66 6.62 2.45
C PHE A 26 -7.95 6.11 1.78
N ARG A 27 -8.67 5.20 2.45
CA ARG A 27 -9.97 4.69 1.97
C ARG A 27 -11.06 5.74 1.96
N ARG A 28 -11.01 6.74 2.85
CA ARG A 28 -11.94 7.89 2.82
C ARG A 28 -11.61 8.87 1.70
N SER A 29 -10.40 8.77 1.17
CA SER A 29 -9.80 9.65 0.16
C SER A 29 -9.72 8.94 -1.19
N THR A 30 -10.87 8.49 -1.73
CA THR A 30 -10.95 7.65 -2.93
C THR A 30 -10.64 8.35 -4.26
N VAL A 31 -10.49 9.69 -4.27
CA VAL A 31 -10.36 10.51 -5.50
C VAL A 31 -8.93 10.97 -5.79
N PHE A 32 -7.92 10.32 -5.22
CA PHE A 32 -6.53 10.69 -5.47
C PHE A 32 -6.06 10.15 -6.83
N PHE A 33 -5.80 11.08 -7.76
CA PHE A 33 -4.97 10.87 -8.93
C PHE A 33 -3.60 11.49 -8.65
N SER A 34 -2.55 10.69 -8.70
CA SER A 34 -1.19 11.17 -8.52
C SER A 34 -0.23 10.41 -9.42
N ARG A 35 0.89 11.05 -9.73
CA ARG A 35 1.97 10.46 -10.52
C ARG A 35 3.17 10.24 -9.63
N THR A 36 3.71 9.03 -9.66
CA THR A 36 4.93 8.69 -8.90
C THR A 36 6.03 8.26 -9.86
N PRO A 37 7.25 8.81 -9.73
CA PRO A 37 8.38 8.37 -10.52
C PRO A 37 8.79 6.95 -10.09
N CYS A 38 8.83 6.04 -11.03
CA CYS A 38 9.22 4.66 -10.79
C CYS A 38 10.73 4.48 -11.03
N PRO A 39 11.50 4.03 -10.01
CA PRO A 39 12.93 3.79 -10.18
C PRO A 39 13.24 2.57 -11.06
N PHE A 40 12.27 1.67 -11.27
CA PHE A 40 12.46 0.44 -12.03
C PHE A 40 12.35 0.65 -13.54
N CYS A 41 11.33 1.38 -14.01
CA CYS A 41 11.14 1.70 -15.43
C CYS A 41 11.63 3.10 -15.82
N ARG A 42 12.03 3.93 -14.84
CA ARG A 42 12.42 5.34 -15.02
C ARG A 42 11.35 6.20 -15.71
N ALA A 43 10.07 5.88 -15.49
CA ALA A 43 8.93 6.64 -16.00
C ALA A 43 8.04 7.13 -14.84
N ASP A 44 7.24 8.17 -15.08
CA ASP A 44 6.17 8.55 -14.18
C ASP A 44 4.96 7.64 -14.38
N HIS A 45 4.44 7.08 -13.29
CA HIS A 45 3.23 6.29 -13.33
C HIS A 45 2.09 7.02 -12.66
N ALA A 46 1.05 7.27 -13.45
CA ALA A 46 -0.25 7.66 -12.95
C ALA A 46 -0.91 6.47 -12.25
N TRP A 47 -1.37 6.69 -11.03
CA TRP A 47 -2.09 5.69 -10.25
C TRP A 47 -3.29 6.34 -9.56
N PHE A 48 -4.27 5.51 -9.27
CA PHE A 48 -5.50 5.90 -8.59
C PHE A 48 -5.53 5.24 -7.21
N ALA A 49 -6.34 5.78 -6.31
CA ALA A 49 -6.54 5.18 -4.99
C ALA A 49 -6.97 3.69 -5.05
N GLY A 50 -7.61 3.25 -6.15
CA GLY A 50 -7.97 1.85 -6.38
C GLY A 50 -6.79 0.91 -6.66
N ASP A 51 -5.72 1.41 -7.28
CA ASP A 51 -4.49 0.65 -7.61
C ASP A 51 -3.41 0.74 -6.51
N ALA A 52 -3.68 1.57 -5.51
CA ALA A 52 -2.78 1.88 -4.43
C ALA A 52 -3.23 1.23 -3.13
N TRP A 53 -2.26 0.88 -2.28
CA TRP A 53 -2.51 0.35 -0.96
C TRP A 53 -1.58 1.00 0.06
N VAL A 54 -2.04 1.14 1.30
CA VAL A 54 -1.19 1.60 2.40
C VAL A 54 -0.47 0.39 2.98
N ASP A 55 0.87 0.36 2.85
CA ASP A 55 1.71 -0.55 3.62
C ASP A 55 1.90 0.04 5.01
N GLU A 56 1.02 -0.38 5.92
CA GLU A 56 1.17 -0.08 7.34
C GLU A 56 2.03 -1.16 7.96
N PRO A 57 3.21 -0.83 8.51
CA PRO A 57 3.92 -1.72 9.41
C PRO A 57 3.18 -1.75 10.75
N SER A 58 1.89 -2.09 10.74
CA SER A 58 1.19 -2.48 11.95
C SER A 58 1.95 -3.70 12.43
N ILE A 59 2.63 -3.52 13.57
CA ILE A 59 3.30 -4.57 14.33
C ILE A 59 2.59 -5.88 14.04
N ARG A 60 3.33 -6.85 13.48
CA ARG A 60 2.92 -8.25 13.43
C ARG A 60 2.74 -8.70 14.89
N VAL A 61 1.68 -8.25 15.56
CA VAL A 61 1.10 -8.90 16.71
C VAL A 61 0.62 -10.21 16.13
N ARG A 62 1.54 -11.15 16.14
CA ARG A 62 1.39 -12.52 16.61
C ARG A 62 -0.08 -12.94 16.75
N ARG A 63 -0.86 -12.93 15.67
CA ARG A 63 -1.98 -13.87 15.52
C ARG A 63 -1.40 -15.23 15.15
N ARG A 64 -0.37 -15.70 15.89
CA ARG A 64 -0.13 -17.12 16.03
C ARG A 64 -1.20 -17.60 17.00
N ARG A 65 -2.31 -18.05 16.42
CA ARG A 65 -3.04 -19.24 16.85
C ARG A 65 -3.53 -19.20 18.30
N SER A 66 -4.59 -18.44 18.52
CA SER A 66 -5.74 -18.98 19.25
C SER A 66 -6.32 -20.14 18.43
N ALA A 67 -5.70 -21.32 18.52
CA ALA A 67 -6.33 -22.61 18.27
C ALA A 67 -6.15 -23.33 19.60
N GLY A 68 -7.12 -23.27 20.51
CA GLY A 68 -8.33 -24.05 20.40
C GLY A 68 -8.03 -25.44 20.92
N LEU A 69 -8.16 -25.65 22.23
CA LEU A 69 -8.35 -26.98 22.82
C LEU A 69 -9.59 -27.61 22.17
N PRO A 70 -9.56 -28.91 21.85
CA PRO A 70 -10.20 -29.88 22.75
C PRO A 70 -9.51 -31.27 22.82
N ALA A 71 -9.49 -31.86 24.02
CA ALA A 71 -9.67 -33.29 24.30
C ALA A 71 -9.96 -33.46 25.79
#